data_AF-A0AAX1J9L4-F1
#
_entry.id   AF-A0AAX1J9L4-F1
#
_cell.length_a   1.000
_cell.length_b   1.000
_cell.length_c   1.000
_cell.angle_alpha   90.00
_cell.angle_beta   90.00
_cell.angle_gamma   90.00
#
_symmetry.space_group_name_H-M   'P 1'
#
loop_
_entity.id
_entity.type
_entity.pdbx_description
1 polymer ?
#
loop_
_entity_poly.entity_id
_entity_poly.type
_entity_poly.pdbx_seq_one_letter_code
_entity_poly.pdbx_strand_id
1 'polypeptide(L)'
;MRPRRARRITKAIVAAAVLVLVLTVGALWAAQRAEAGPAGMQCVDQFWLVPFQANRRTICDGPILPDGSWQRLREFYTPAHDVPLRSYCSGGAYSSTCTYSGGYWQPRTSLGIEAYHVTPDSVLADEPGHIGGVL
;
A
#
# COMPACT_ATOMS: atom_id res chain seq x y z
N MET A 1 -21.94 -39.57 -33.15
CA MET A 1 -21.85 -38.24 -32.50
C MET A 1 -20.72 -37.42 -33.12
N ARG A 2 -20.98 -36.20 -33.61
CA ARG A 2 -20.03 -35.40 -34.42
C ARG A 2 -18.94 -34.71 -33.55
N PRO A 3 -17.63 -34.97 -33.76
CA PRO A 3 -16.53 -34.48 -32.92
C PRO A 3 -16.37 -32.95 -32.90
N ARG A 4 -16.95 -32.24 -33.88
CA ARG A 4 -16.92 -30.78 -33.97
C ARG A 4 -17.75 -30.08 -32.89
N ARG A 5 -18.83 -30.70 -32.38
CA ARG A 5 -19.63 -30.14 -31.27
C ARG A 5 -18.90 -30.24 -29.94
N ALA A 6 -18.29 -31.39 -29.65
CA ALA A 6 -17.49 -31.59 -28.44
C ALA A 6 -16.34 -30.57 -28.34
N ARG A 7 -15.61 -30.35 -29.43
CA ARG A 7 -14.48 -29.39 -29.47
C ARG A 7 -14.90 -27.92 -29.27
N ARG A 8 -16.12 -27.55 -29.65
CA ARG A 8 -16.68 -26.20 -29.40
C ARG A 8 -17.12 -26.03 -27.96
N ILE A 9 -17.71 -27.08 -27.36
CA ILE A 9 -18.13 -27.09 -25.95
C ILE A 9 -16.90 -26.99 -25.04
N THR A 10 -15.83 -27.75 -25.29
CA THR A 10 -14.60 -27.67 -24.50
C THR A 10 -13.96 -26.28 -24.56
N LYS A 11 -13.91 -25.65 -25.76
CA LYS A 11 -13.39 -24.28 -25.91
C LYS A 11 -14.21 -23.24 -25.15
N ALA A 12 -15.54 -23.37 -25.16
CA ALA A 12 -16.43 -22.48 -24.42
C ALA A 12 -16.24 -22.61 -22.90
N ILE A 13 -16.08 -23.83 -22.40
CA ILE A 13 -15.81 -24.09 -20.96
C ILE A 13 -14.46 -23.49 -20.54
N VAL A 14 -13.42 -23.68 -21.34
CA VAL A 14 -12.09 -23.11 -21.06
C VAL A 14 -12.12 -21.57 -21.08
N ALA A 15 -12.79 -20.96 -22.07
CA ALA A 15 -12.91 -19.51 -22.14
C ALA A 15 -13.67 -18.92 -20.93
N ALA A 16 -14.75 -19.57 -20.49
CA ALA A 16 -15.47 -19.17 -19.29
C ALA A 16 -14.61 -19.31 -18.02
N ALA A 17 -13.86 -20.39 -17.88
CA ALA A 17 -12.96 -20.60 -16.75
C ALA A 17 -11.84 -19.55 -16.69
N VAL A 18 -11.25 -19.19 -17.83
CA VAL A 18 -10.23 -18.14 -17.92
C VAL A 18 -10.81 -16.78 -17.57
N LEU A 19 -12.01 -16.44 -18.05
CA LEU A 19 -12.66 -15.18 -17.72
C LEU A 19 -12.92 -15.06 -16.22
N VAL A 20 -13.41 -16.14 -15.57
CA VAL A 20 -13.62 -16.18 -14.12
C VAL A 20 -12.29 -15.97 -13.38
N LEU A 21 -11.21 -16.63 -13.80
CA LEU A 21 -9.89 -16.47 -13.17
C LEU A 21 -9.35 -15.05 -13.31
N VAL A 22 -9.50 -14.42 -14.47
CA VAL A 22 -9.05 -13.03 -14.69
C VAL A 22 -9.85 -12.06 -13.82
N LEU A 23 -11.16 -12.25 -13.70
CA LEU A 23 -12.01 -11.41 -12.84
C LEU A 23 -11.68 -11.57 -11.36
N THR A 24 -11.44 -12.80 -10.87
CA THR A 24 -11.11 -13.03 -9.46
C THR A 24 -9.73 -12.52 -9.09
N VAL A 25 -8.72 -12.71 -9.95
CA VAL A 25 -7.37 -12.16 -9.72
C VAL A 25 -7.36 -10.63 -9.80
N GLY A 26 -8.11 -10.04 -10.73
CA GLY A 26 -8.27 -8.59 -10.83
C GLY A 26 -8.90 -7.97 -9.58
N ALA A 27 -9.93 -8.62 -9.00
CA ALA A 27 -10.57 -8.16 -7.78
C ALA A 27 -9.64 -8.21 -6.56
N LEU A 28 -8.77 -9.21 -6.47
CA LEU A 28 -7.78 -9.31 -5.37
C LEU A 28 -6.68 -8.25 -5.47
N TRP A 29 -6.34 -7.79 -6.67
CA TRP A 29 -5.39 -6.68 -6.87
C TRP A 29 -5.99 -5.31 -6.53
N ALA A 30 -7.30 -5.13 -6.73
CA ALA A 30 -8.01 -3.89 -6.43
C ALA A 30 -8.40 -3.75 -4.94
N ALA A 31 -8.33 -4.83 -4.16
CA ALA A 31 -8.60 -4.78 -2.73
C ALA A 31 -7.45 -4.07 -2.00
N GLN A 32 -7.60 -2.75 -1.81
CA GLN A 32 -6.74 -2.02 -0.89
C GLN A 32 -6.84 -2.65 0.51
N ARG A 33 -5.70 -2.85 1.18
CA ARG A 33 -5.69 -3.21 2.60
C ARG A 33 -6.37 -2.08 3.36
N ALA A 34 -7.59 -2.31 3.85
CA ALA A 34 -8.22 -1.44 4.83
C ALA A 34 -7.55 -1.71 6.19
N GLU A 35 -6.51 -0.95 6.53
CA GLU A 35 -6.13 -0.78 7.92
C GLU A 35 -7.18 0.14 8.56
N ALA A 36 -7.67 -0.23 9.76
CA ALA A 36 -8.69 0.52 10.45
C ALA A 36 -8.12 1.90 10.82
N GLY A 37 -8.48 2.91 10.03
CA GLY A 37 -8.20 4.30 10.32
C GLY A 37 -8.89 4.78 11.59
N PRO A 38 -8.66 6.05 11.96
CA PRO A 38 -9.45 6.71 12.99
C PRO A 38 -10.94 6.51 12.74
N ALA A 39 -11.72 6.26 13.80
CA ALA A 39 -13.13 5.89 13.68
C ALA A 39 -13.91 6.91 12.83
N GLY A 40 -14.61 6.43 11.82
CA GLY A 40 -15.40 7.27 10.91
C GLY A 40 -14.60 7.92 9.77
N MET A 41 -13.33 7.58 9.59
CA MET A 41 -12.51 8.03 8.46
C MET A 41 -12.17 6.90 7.50
N GLN A 42 -12.04 7.25 6.21
CA GLN A 42 -11.62 6.34 5.16
C GLN A 42 -10.17 6.62 4.83
N CYS A 43 -9.32 5.59 4.82
CA CYS A 43 -7.87 5.76 4.69
C CYS A 43 -7.31 5.01 3.48
N VAL A 44 -6.24 5.57 2.91
CA VAL A 44 -5.39 4.89 1.94
C VAL A 44 -3.94 4.91 2.39
N ASP A 45 -3.32 3.74 2.30
CA ASP A 45 -1.90 3.55 2.54
C ASP A 45 -1.12 3.44 1.25
N GLN A 46 -0.05 4.21 1.14
CA GLN A 46 0.76 4.32 -0.06
C GLN A 46 2.24 4.34 0.26
N PHE A 47 3.04 3.89 -0.70
CA PHE A 47 4.48 4.09 -0.65
C PHE A 47 4.77 5.58 -0.89
N TRP A 48 5.67 6.14 -0.09
CA TRP A 48 6.07 7.54 -0.23
C TRP A 48 7.48 7.73 0.30
N LEU A 49 8.31 8.53 -0.36
CA LEU A 49 9.68 8.76 0.10
C LEU A 49 9.81 10.15 0.72
N VAL A 50 9.94 10.20 2.05
CA VAL A 50 10.52 11.37 2.72
C VAL A 50 12.01 11.05 2.90
N PRO A 51 12.92 11.76 2.21
CA PRO A 51 14.33 11.42 2.17
C PRO A 51 14.91 11.15 3.56
N PHE A 52 15.40 9.93 3.76
CA PHE A 52 16.02 9.45 5.00
C PHE A 52 15.13 9.45 6.27
N GLN A 53 13.82 9.65 6.15
CA GLN A 53 12.92 9.75 7.31
C GLN A 53 11.75 8.76 7.28
N ALA A 54 11.07 8.62 6.14
CA ALA A 54 9.87 7.79 6.00
C ALA A 54 9.77 7.18 4.60
N ASN A 55 9.18 5.98 4.53
CA ASN A 55 8.94 5.25 3.28
C ASN A 55 7.45 4.90 3.04
N ARG A 56 6.56 5.36 3.93
CA ARG A 56 5.11 5.19 3.83
C ARG A 56 4.40 6.50 4.10
N ARG A 57 3.21 6.63 3.50
CA ARG A 57 2.24 7.68 3.80
C ARG A 57 0.86 7.06 3.95
N THR A 58 0.17 7.40 5.02
CA THR A 58 -1.28 7.18 5.19
C THR A 58 -1.99 8.51 5.01
N ILE A 59 -3.07 8.53 4.24
CA ILE A 59 -4.00 9.67 4.19
C ILE A 59 -5.37 9.15 4.57
N CYS A 60 -6.09 9.89 5.41
CA CYS A 60 -7.45 9.57 5.83
C CYS A 60 -8.36 10.77 5.66
N ASP A 61 -9.56 10.56 5.12
CA ASP A 61 -10.57 11.60 5.00
C ASP A 61 -11.78 11.30 5.87
N GLY A 62 -12.29 12.36 6.52
CA GLY A 62 -13.62 12.39 7.12
C GLY A 62 -14.72 12.58 6.07
N PRO A 63 -15.99 12.62 6.47
CA PRO A 63 -17.10 12.86 5.55
C PRO A 63 -16.99 14.23 4.88
N ILE A 64 -17.52 14.33 3.65
CA ILE A 64 -17.70 15.61 2.97
C ILE A 64 -18.82 16.39 3.68
N LEU A 65 -18.50 17.63 4.06
CA LEU A 65 -19.39 18.59 4.69
C LEU A 65 -20.32 19.24 3.64
N PRO A 66 -21.41 19.91 4.07
CA PRO A 66 -22.37 20.53 3.15
C PRO A 66 -21.78 21.60 2.21
N ASP A 67 -20.65 22.19 2.57
CA ASP A 67 -19.91 23.16 1.75
C ASP A 67 -18.93 22.49 0.75
N GLY A 68 -18.91 21.15 0.69
CA GLY A 68 -18.06 20.37 -0.19
C GLY A 68 -16.65 20.13 0.36
N SER A 69 -16.34 20.64 1.55
CA SER A 69 -15.04 20.44 2.20
C SER A 69 -15.00 19.15 3.02
N TRP A 70 -13.82 18.72 3.45
CA TRP A 70 -13.67 17.62 4.40
C TRP A 70 -12.44 17.79 5.28
N GLN A 71 -12.39 17.02 6.38
CA GLN A 71 -11.21 16.94 7.23
C GLN A 71 -10.27 15.87 6.68
N ARG A 72 -9.00 16.19 6.49
CA ARG A 72 -7.96 15.23 6.10
C ARG A 72 -6.94 15.03 7.21
N LEU A 73 -6.51 13.79 7.39
CA LEU A 73 -5.36 13.42 8.19
C LEU A 73 -4.28 12.85 7.29
N ARG A 74 -3.01 13.18 7.56
CA ARG A 74 -1.86 12.63 6.85
C ARG A 74 -0.77 12.24 7.83
N GLU A 75 -0.21 11.06 7.64
CA GLU A 75 0.95 10.59 8.41
C GLU A 75 2.01 10.05 7.46
N PHE A 76 3.25 10.49 7.66
CA PHE A 76 4.42 9.87 7.07
C PHE A 76 5.10 8.97 8.12
N TYR A 77 5.43 7.74 7.75
CA TYR A 77 6.02 6.79 8.70
C TYR A 77 6.96 5.79 8.03
N THR A 78 7.78 5.16 8.86
CA THR A 78 8.50 3.93 8.53
C THR A 78 7.82 2.77 9.28
N PRO A 79 7.36 1.71 8.60
CA PRO A 79 6.70 0.59 9.24
C PRO A 79 7.69 -0.18 10.10
N ALA A 80 7.16 -0.90 11.09
CA ALA A 80 7.97 -1.79 11.89
C ALA A 80 8.53 -2.92 11.01
N HIS A 81 9.80 -3.26 11.17
CA HIS A 81 10.47 -4.25 10.34
C HIS A 81 11.68 -4.85 11.04
N ASP A 82 12.07 -6.05 10.62
CA ASP A 82 13.33 -6.66 11.03
C ASP A 82 14.49 -6.08 10.25
N VAL A 83 15.52 -5.60 10.95
CA VAL A 83 16.78 -5.19 10.34
C VAL A 83 17.64 -6.44 10.13
N PRO A 84 17.95 -6.83 8.88
CA PRO A 84 18.72 -8.05 8.63
C PRO A 84 20.10 -7.99 9.28
N LEU A 85 20.54 -9.12 9.87
CA LEU A 85 21.92 -9.26 10.31
C LEU A 85 22.85 -9.24 9.09
N ARG A 86 23.83 -8.35 9.10
CA ARG A 86 24.88 -8.22 8.08
C ARG A 86 26.23 -8.40 8.74
N SER A 87 27.07 -9.24 8.14
CA SER A 87 28.47 -9.35 8.47
C SER A 87 29.32 -8.82 7.32
N TYR A 88 30.40 -8.13 7.65
CA TYR A 88 31.42 -7.72 6.71
C TYR A 88 32.77 -8.17 7.25
N CYS A 89 33.45 -9.03 6.50
CA CYS A 89 34.78 -9.52 6.85
C CYS A 89 35.83 -8.91 5.92
N SER A 90 36.90 -8.39 6.50
CA SER A 90 38.09 -7.95 5.77
C SER A 90 39.32 -8.66 6.34
N GLY A 91 40.30 -8.97 5.49
CA GLY A 91 41.52 -9.65 5.91
C GLY A 91 42.67 -9.43 4.95
N GLY A 92 43.89 -9.51 5.49
CA GLY A 92 45.16 -9.44 4.79
C GLY A 92 46.04 -10.67 5.09
N ALA A 93 47.31 -10.62 4.70
CA ALA A 93 48.22 -11.78 4.75
C ALA A 93 48.42 -12.41 6.15
N TYR A 94 48.16 -11.66 7.23
CA TYR A 94 48.41 -12.10 8.61
C TYR A 94 47.26 -11.85 9.60
N SER A 95 46.10 -11.35 9.14
CA SER A 95 44.94 -11.10 10.01
C SER A 95 43.62 -11.04 9.24
N SER A 96 42.53 -11.39 9.92
CA SER A 96 41.16 -11.21 9.43
C SER A 96 40.25 -10.68 10.55
N THR A 97 39.39 -9.73 10.23
CA THR A 97 38.39 -9.14 11.14
C THR A 97 37.03 -9.16 10.48
N CYS A 98 36.00 -9.51 11.25
CA CYS A 98 34.61 -9.40 10.83
C CYS A 98 33.87 -8.40 11.72
N THR A 99 33.12 -7.50 11.12
CA THR A 99 32.13 -6.65 11.79
C THR A 99 30.73 -7.20 11.54
N TYR A 100 29.88 -7.14 12.56
CA TYR A 100 28.48 -7.56 12.50
C TYR A 100 27.59 -6.36 12.82
N SER A 101 26.49 -6.20 12.10
CA SER A 101 25.52 -5.10 12.29
C SER A 101 24.10 -5.59 11.96
N GLY A 102 23.07 -4.95 12.52
CA GLY A 102 21.68 -5.39 12.33
C GLY A 102 21.29 -6.55 13.24
N GLY A 103 20.28 -7.32 12.82
CA GLY A 103 19.76 -8.47 13.57
C GLY A 103 18.81 -8.10 14.70
N TYR A 104 18.08 -6.98 14.58
CA TYR A 104 17.16 -6.50 15.60
C TYR A 104 15.85 -6.03 14.98
N TRP A 105 14.79 -6.08 15.79
CA TRP A 105 13.49 -5.50 15.44
C TRP A 105 13.55 -3.97 15.52
N GLN A 106 13.12 -3.29 14.47
CA GLN A 106 12.94 -1.85 14.47
C GLN A 106 11.45 -1.51 14.60
N PRO A 107 11.03 -0.78 15.65
CA PRO A 107 9.64 -0.39 15.79
C PRO A 107 9.23 0.64 14.73
N ARG A 108 7.90 0.74 14.52
CA ARG A 108 7.31 1.78 13.65
C ARG A 108 7.78 3.15 14.13
N THR A 109 8.20 3.99 13.20
CA THR A 109 8.58 5.37 13.47
C THR A 109 7.65 6.30 12.72
N SER A 110 6.94 7.18 13.43
CA SER A 110 6.02 8.17 12.87
C SER A 110 6.69 9.54 12.81
N LEU A 111 6.41 10.32 11.76
CA LEU A 111 6.76 11.74 11.67
C LEU A 111 5.65 12.67 12.22
N GLY A 112 4.60 12.10 12.79
CA GLY A 112 3.44 12.84 13.28
C GLY A 112 2.26 12.79 12.32
N ILE A 113 1.08 13.05 12.88
CA ILE A 113 -0.18 13.12 12.14
C ILE A 113 -0.51 14.60 11.95
N GLU A 114 -0.62 15.00 10.70
CA GLU A 114 -1.10 16.32 10.31
C GLU A 114 -2.61 16.26 10.09
N ALA A 115 -3.34 17.22 10.63
CA ALA A 115 -4.78 17.37 10.44
C ALA A 115 -5.06 18.71 9.76
N TYR A 116 -5.70 18.69 8.60
CA TYR A 116 -5.98 19.91 7.85
C TYR A 116 -7.24 19.78 6.98
N HIS A 117 -7.91 20.92 6.85
CA HIS A 117 -9.14 21.04 6.10
C HIS A 117 -8.84 21.12 4.60
N VAL A 118 -9.66 20.46 3.80
CA VAL A 118 -9.48 20.35 2.35
C VAL A 118 -10.77 20.69 1.63
N THR A 119 -10.66 21.47 0.56
CA THR A 119 -11.71 21.66 -0.44
C THR A 119 -11.29 21.01 -1.76
N PRO A 120 -12.21 20.79 -2.72
CA PRO A 120 -11.85 20.20 -4.02
C PRO A 120 -10.69 20.91 -4.73
N ASP A 121 -10.60 22.24 -4.58
CA ASP A 121 -9.56 23.06 -5.21
C ASP A 121 -8.28 23.19 -4.37
N SER A 122 -8.29 22.78 -3.11
CA SER A 122 -7.14 22.87 -2.20
C SER A 122 -6.44 21.53 -1.97
N VAL A 123 -6.86 20.46 -2.66
CA VAL A 123 -6.17 19.17 -2.63
C VAL A 123 -4.77 19.36 -3.19
N LEU A 124 -3.76 18.93 -2.42
CA LEU A 124 -2.37 19.00 -2.87
C LEU A 124 -2.18 18.11 -4.10
N ALA A 125 -1.35 18.56 -5.05
CA ALA A 125 -1.20 17.91 -6.34
C ALA A 125 -0.70 16.45 -6.25
N ASP A 126 -0.01 16.11 -5.16
CA ASP A 126 0.52 14.77 -4.91
C ASP A 126 -0.42 13.88 -4.07
N GLU A 127 -1.61 14.38 -3.74
CA GLU A 127 -2.60 13.68 -2.93
C GLU A 127 -3.80 13.20 -3.76
N PRO A 128 -4.46 12.10 -3.32
CA PRO A 128 -5.71 11.71 -3.93
C PRO A 128 -6.80 12.74 -3.65
N GLY A 129 -7.86 12.70 -4.46
CA GLY A 129 -9.15 13.30 -4.11
C GLY A 129 -9.74 12.68 -2.83
N HIS A 130 -10.97 13.06 -2.49
CA HIS A 130 -11.64 12.56 -1.28
C HIS A 130 -11.66 11.03 -1.20
N ILE A 131 -11.18 10.50 -0.08
CA ILE A 131 -11.13 9.07 0.21
C ILE A 131 -12.47 8.65 0.83
N GLY A 132 -13.10 7.64 0.23
CA GLY A 132 -14.40 7.13 0.66
C GLY A 132 -15.49 7.32 -0.38
N GLY A 133 -15.28 8.23 -1.33
CA GLY A 133 -16.25 8.53 -2.39
C GLY A 133 -17.53 9.15 -1.83
N VAL A 134 -18.04 10.17 -2.51
CA VAL A 134 -19.43 10.56 -2.36
C VAL A 134 -20.04 10.54 -3.76
N LEU A 135 -20.95 9.57 -3.94
CA LEU A 135 -21.84 9.25 -5.07
C LEU A 135 -21.23 8.46 -6.24
#